data_AF-A0AA43LB41-F1
#
_entry.id   AF-A0AA43LB41-F1
#
_cell.length_a   1.000
_cell.length_b   1.000
_cell.length_c   1.000
_cell.angle_alpha   90.00
_cell.angle_beta   90.00
_cell.angle_gamma   90.00
#
_symmetry.space_group_name_H-M   'P 1'
#
loop_
_entity.id
_entity.type
_entity.pdbx_description
1 polymer ?
#
loop_
_entity_poly.entity_id
_entity_poly.type
_entity_poly.pdbx_seq_one_letter_code
_entity_poly.pdbx_strand_id
1 'polypeptide(L)'
;MNSGMVRGIAFDCHRLLSPAQECSDKMRAAITGVSGYWVDLGGEEFKQHCEEWIKKMNEFKAAIAQIESNMMKYADKLQVEEERAEAARIKEAERQATERAAAAAAAAKSKGKIK
;
A
#
# COMPACT_ATOMS: atom_id res chain seq x y z
N MET A 1 -10.85 -1.19 -6.51
CA MET A 1 -9.86 -1.19 -5.41
C MET A 1 -9.84 0.22 -4.84
N ASN A 2 -9.89 0.40 -3.52
CA ASN A 2 -9.89 1.73 -2.90
C ASN A 2 -8.54 2.04 -2.22
N SER A 3 -8.34 3.31 -1.88
CA SER A 3 -7.11 3.80 -1.23
C SER A 3 -6.75 2.99 0.02
N GLY A 4 -7.74 2.66 0.87
CA GLY A 4 -7.55 1.86 2.08
C GLY A 4 -7.01 0.46 1.81
N MET A 5 -7.54 -0.24 0.80
CA MET A 5 -7.09 -1.57 0.41
C MET A 5 -5.65 -1.55 -0.10
N VAL A 6 -5.27 -0.52 -0.88
CA VAL A 6 -3.89 -0.36 -1.37
C VAL A 6 -2.92 -0.09 -0.22
N ARG A 7 -3.30 0.74 0.77
CA ARG A 7 -2.50 0.94 1.99
C ARG A 7 -2.32 -0.35 2.78
N GLY A 8 -3.36 -1.19 2.85
CA GLY A 8 -3.28 -2.52 3.47
C GLY A 8 -2.21 -3.39 2.80
N ILE A 9 -2.18 -3.44 1.47
CA ILE A 9 -1.17 -4.19 0.72
C ILE A 9 0.24 -3.62 0.96
N ALA A 10 0.39 -2.28 0.97
CA ALA A 10 1.66 -1.64 1.28
C ALA A 10 2.17 -2.02 2.67
N PHE A 11 1.27 -2.05 3.67
CA PHE A 11 1.59 -2.48 5.03
C PHE A 11 1.99 -3.96 5.08
N ASP A 12 1.30 -4.83 4.36
CA ASP A 12 1.68 -6.25 4.28
C ASP A 12 3.07 -6.44 3.65
N CYS A 13 3.43 -5.64 2.63
CA CYS A 13 4.79 -5.60 2.11
C CYS A 13 5.78 -5.17 3.21
N HIS A 14 5.49 -4.09 3.95
CA HIS A 14 6.34 -3.61 5.03
C HIS A 14 6.64 -4.70 6.08
N ARG A 15 5.62 -5.49 6.44
CA ARG A 15 5.75 -6.59 7.42
C ARG A 15 6.74 -7.66 7.00
N LEU A 16 7.05 -7.81 5.72
CA LEU A 16 8.03 -8.78 5.22
C LEU A 16 9.48 -8.34 5.49
N LEU A 17 9.73 -7.05 5.76
CA LEU A 17 11.08 -6.51 5.96
C LEU A 17 11.77 -7.06 7.21
N SER A 18 11.04 -7.23 8.31
CA SER A 18 11.58 -7.75 9.57
C SER A 18 11.98 -9.22 9.45
N PRO A 19 11.13 -10.14 8.98
CA PRO A 19 11.53 -11.53 8.71
C PRO A 19 12.70 -11.63 7.72
N ALA A 20 12.72 -10.79 6.68
CA ALA A 20 13.82 -10.75 5.72
C ALA A 20 15.16 -10.31 6.35
N GLN A 21 15.10 -9.35 7.29
CA GLN A 21 16.26 -8.93 8.07
C GLN A 21 16.74 -10.08 8.99
N GLU A 22 15.83 -10.72 9.72
CA GLU A 22 16.17 -11.85 10.59
C GLU A 22 16.84 -13.00 9.82
N CYS A 23 16.35 -13.32 8.61
CA CYS A 23 16.99 -14.32 7.75
C CYS A 23 18.43 -13.93 7.38
N SER A 24 18.68 -12.65 7.09
CA SER A 24 20.02 -12.16 6.77
C SER A 24 20.95 -12.22 7.98
N ASP A 25 20.44 -11.88 9.16
CA ASP A 25 21.20 -11.89 10.41
C ASP A 25 21.58 -13.32 10.81
N LYS A 26 20.68 -14.30 10.61
CA LYS A 26 20.98 -15.72 10.85
C LYS A 26 22.12 -16.22 9.96
N MET A 27 22.14 -15.85 8.67
CA MET A 27 23.24 -16.22 7.77
C MET A 27 24.54 -15.54 8.14
N ARG A 28 24.50 -14.27 8.56
CA ARG A 28 25.68 -13.55 9.05
C ARG A 28 26.24 -14.22 10.30
N ALA A 29 25.38 -14.57 11.26
CA ALA A 29 25.78 -15.29 12.47
C ALA A 29 26.41 -16.65 12.14
N ALA A 30 25.84 -17.39 11.19
CA ALA A 30 26.33 -18.70 10.77
C ALA A 30 27.78 -18.65 10.24
N ILE A 31 28.14 -17.61 9.49
CA ILE A 31 29.51 -17.47 8.95
C ILE A 31 30.49 -16.82 9.91
N THR A 32 30.02 -16.11 10.94
CA THR A 32 30.89 -15.45 11.93
C THR A 32 31.63 -16.49 12.79
N GLY A 33 31.07 -17.70 12.93
CA GLY A 33 31.67 -18.81 13.67
C GLY A 33 32.50 -19.79 12.84
N VAL A 34 32.63 -19.61 11.52
CA VAL A 34 33.39 -20.53 10.67
C VAL A 34 34.88 -20.25 10.86
N SER A 35 35.55 -21.12 11.61
CA SER A 35 37.00 -21.04 11.81
C SER A 35 37.78 -21.55 10.59
N GLY A 36 39.05 -21.15 10.48
CA GLY A 36 39.95 -21.61 9.41
C GLY A 36 40.14 -23.13 9.34
N TYR A 37 39.77 -23.87 10.39
CA TYR A 37 39.78 -25.33 10.40
C TYR A 37 38.85 -25.96 9.36
N TRP A 38 37.79 -25.26 8.96
CA TRP A 38 36.80 -25.76 8.00
C TRP A 38 37.13 -25.46 6.54
N VAL A 39 38.24 -24.76 6.25
CA VAL A 39 38.59 -24.30 4.90
C VAL A 39 38.66 -25.48 3.91
N ASP A 40 39.34 -26.56 4.27
CA ASP A 40 39.46 -27.76 3.43
C ASP A 40 38.24 -28.71 3.52
N LEU A 41 37.25 -28.37 4.36
CA LEU A 41 36.01 -29.14 4.57
C LEU A 41 34.77 -28.41 4.02
N GLY A 42 34.96 -27.44 3.10
CA GLY A 42 33.87 -26.71 2.46
C GLY A 42 33.38 -25.47 3.22
N GLY A 43 34.10 -25.03 4.25
CA GLY A 43 33.78 -23.81 5.01
C GLY A 43 33.83 -22.54 4.17
N GLU A 44 34.70 -22.50 3.16
CA GLU A 44 34.82 -21.35 2.24
C GLU A 44 33.62 -21.29 1.27
N GLU A 45 33.21 -22.43 0.71
CA GLU A 45 32.01 -22.55 -0.14
C GLU A 45 30.73 -22.22 0.66
N PHE A 46 30.61 -22.73 1.89
CA PHE A 46 29.50 -22.37 2.77
C PHE A 46 29.44 -20.87 3.05
N LYS A 47 30.59 -20.25 3.34
CA LYS A 47 30.67 -18.80 3.57
C LYS A 47 30.21 -18.02 2.34
N GLN A 48 30.67 -18.40 1.16
CA GLN A 48 30.27 -17.77 -0.10
C GLN A 48 28.75 -17.88 -0.32
N HIS A 49 28.16 -19.05 -0.12
CA HIS A 49 26.71 -19.22 -0.24
C HIS A 49 25.91 -18.37 0.75
N CYS A 50 26.37 -18.26 2.00
CA CYS A 50 25.74 -17.37 2.97
C CYS A 50 25.88 -15.89 2.58
N GLU A 51 27.04 -15.46 2.07
CA GLU A 51 27.24 -14.09 1.58
C GLU A 51 26.34 -13.77 0.38
N GLU A 52 26.22 -14.70 -0.58
CA GLU A 52 25.29 -14.59 -1.70
C GLU A 52 23.83 -14.52 -1.25
N TRP A 53 23.44 -15.34 -0.26
CA TRP A 53 22.11 -15.29 0.33
C TRP A 53 21.83 -13.92 0.97
N ILE A 54 22.76 -13.41 1.77
CA ILE A 54 22.65 -12.09 2.40
C ILE A 54 22.50 -10.99 1.34
N LYS A 55 23.27 -11.06 0.25
CA LYS A 55 23.16 -10.12 -0.88
C LYS A 55 21.76 -10.16 -1.49
N LYS A 56 21.27 -11.34 -1.86
CA LYS A 56 19.93 -11.52 -2.45
C LYS A 56 18.82 -11.04 -1.50
N MET A 57 18.97 -11.28 -0.20
CA MET A 57 18.02 -10.78 0.78
C MET A 57 18.01 -9.26 0.91
N ASN A 58 19.16 -8.61 0.82
CA ASN A 58 19.22 -7.15 0.79
C ASN A 58 18.54 -6.57 -0.47
N GLU A 59 18.75 -7.20 -1.62
CA GLU A 59 18.06 -6.83 -2.87
C GLU A 59 16.54 -7.01 -2.75
N PHE A 60 16.09 -8.14 -2.17
CA PHE A 60 14.68 -8.40 -1.91
C PHE A 60 14.04 -7.36 -0.98
N LYS A 61 14.72 -6.99 0.11
CA LYS A 61 14.27 -5.93 1.03
C LYS A 61 14.16 -4.58 0.33
N ALA A 62 15.12 -4.23 -0.51
CA ALA A 62 15.07 -2.99 -1.29
C ALA A 62 13.87 -2.99 -2.26
N ALA A 63 13.60 -4.12 -2.92
CA ALA A 63 12.44 -4.28 -3.79
C ALA A 63 11.11 -4.14 -3.02
N ILE A 64 10.99 -4.75 -1.83
CA ILE A 64 9.81 -4.58 -0.97
C ILE A 64 9.60 -3.12 -0.60
N ALA A 65 10.64 -2.44 -0.12
CA ALA A 65 10.55 -1.03 0.26
C ALA A 65 10.12 -0.13 -0.92
N GLN A 66 10.61 -0.46 -2.13
CA GLN A 66 10.21 0.25 -3.33
C GLN A 66 8.73 0.00 -3.70
N ILE A 67 8.25 -1.23 -3.56
CA ILE A 67 6.84 -1.59 -3.78
C ILE A 67 5.96 -0.86 -2.77
N GLU A 68 6.30 -0.92 -1.47
CA GLU A 68 5.60 -0.20 -0.40
C GLU A 68 5.48 1.29 -0.73
N SER A 69 6.59 1.95 -1.07
CA SER A 69 6.60 3.38 -1.42
C SER A 69 5.69 3.69 -2.61
N ASN A 70 5.72 2.85 -3.65
CA ASN A 70 4.89 3.03 -4.84
C ASN A 70 3.41 2.82 -4.54
N MET A 71 3.08 1.82 -3.72
CA MET A 71 1.70 1.54 -3.30
C MET A 71 1.15 2.68 -2.45
N MET A 72 1.94 3.23 -1.52
CA MET A 72 1.53 4.39 -0.72
C MET A 72 1.23 5.61 -1.61
N LYS A 73 2.11 5.93 -2.55
CA LYS A 73 1.87 7.03 -3.52
C LYS A 73 0.63 6.79 -4.37
N TYR A 74 0.38 5.55 -4.76
CA TYR A 74 -0.82 5.20 -5.52
C TYR A 74 -2.09 5.32 -4.67
N ALA A 75 -2.05 4.89 -3.41
CA ALA A 75 -3.15 5.04 -2.48
C ALA A 75 -3.51 6.51 -2.23
N ASP A 76 -2.51 7.39 -2.12
CA ASP A 76 -2.74 8.83 -1.94
C ASP A 76 -3.43 9.44 -3.16
N LYS A 77 -3.03 9.03 -4.37
CA LYS A 77 -3.72 9.44 -5.61
C LYS A 77 -5.17 8.96 -5.62
N LEU A 78 -5.41 7.69 -5.28
CA LEU A 78 -6.76 7.13 -5.19
C LEU A 78 -7.61 7.88 -4.17
N GLN A 79 -7.07 8.22 -3.00
CA GLN A 79 -7.82 8.95 -1.98
C GLN A 79 -8.29 10.31 -2.51
N VAL A 80 -7.43 11.05 -3.21
CA VAL A 80 -7.80 12.33 -3.83
C VAL A 80 -8.91 12.16 -4.87
N GLU A 81 -8.86 11.09 -5.66
CA GLU A 81 -9.91 10.80 -6.64
C GLU A 81 -11.24 10.40 -5.97
N GLU A 82 -11.18 9.60 -4.90
CA GLU A 82 -12.33 9.19 -4.09
C GLU A 82 -13.02 10.41 -3.45
N GLU A 83 -12.24 11.32 -2.84
CA GLU A 83 -12.76 12.55 -2.23
C GLU A 83 -13.41 13.47 -3.27
N ARG A 84 -12.80 13.60 -4.47
CA ARG A 84 -13.39 14.38 -5.57
C ARG A 84 -14.70 13.79 -6.07
N ALA A 85 -14.76 12.47 -6.21
CA ALA A 85 -15.98 11.78 -6.64
C ALA A 85 -17.11 11.96 -5.62
N GLU A 86 -16.81 11.85 -4.33
CA GLU A 86 -17.81 12.03 -3.28
C GLU A 86 -18.27 13.50 -3.20
N ALA A 87 -17.36 14.47 -3.29
CA ALA A 87 -17.73 15.89 -3.34
C ALA A 87 -18.66 16.21 -4.54
N ALA A 88 -18.39 15.61 -5.72
CA ALA A 88 -19.25 15.76 -6.89
C ALA A 88 -20.64 15.16 -6.66
N ARG A 89 -20.72 13.99 -6.01
CA ARG A 89 -21.99 13.35 -5.64
C ARG A 89 -22.81 14.20 -4.68
N ILE A 90 -22.18 14.77 -3.65
CA ILE A 90 -22.85 15.65 -2.68
C ILE A 90 -23.41 16.88 -3.39
N LYS A 91 -22.60 17.55 -4.22
CA LYS A 91 -23.04 18.74 -4.97
C LYS A 91 -24.21 18.45 -5.91
N GLU A 92 -24.19 17.31 -6.60
CA GLU A 92 -25.29 16.89 -7.46
C GLU A 92 -26.56 16.58 -6.66
N ALA A 93 -26.42 15.92 -5.50
CA ALA A 93 -27.55 15.63 -4.62
C ALA A 93 -28.19 16.92 -4.09
N GLU A 94 -27.39 17.92 -3.71
CA GLU A 94 -27.86 19.25 -3.30
C GLU A 94 -28.60 19.98 -4.43
N ARG A 95 -28.06 19.93 -5.65
CA ARG A 95 -28.72 20.51 -6.83
C ARG A 95 -30.07 19.85 -7.07
N GLN A 96 -30.13 18.52 -7.09
CA GLN A 96 -31.38 17.79 -7.29
C GLN A 96 -32.40 18.06 -6.17
N ALA A 97 -31.96 18.18 -4.92
CA ALA A 97 -32.84 18.53 -3.81
C ALA A 97 -33.43 19.94 -3.98
N THR A 98 -32.61 20.90 -4.42
CA THR A 98 -33.03 22.29 -4.68
C THR A 98 -34.02 22.36 -5.84
N GLU A 99 -33.74 21.66 -6.94
CA GLU A 99 -34.63 21.59 -8.11
C GLU A 99 -35.98 20.95 -7.76
N ARG A 100 -35.98 19.86 -6.97
CA ARG A 100 -37.21 19.22 -6.49
C ARG A 100 -38.02 20.13 -5.59
N ALA A 101 -37.37 20.88 -4.70
CA ALA A 101 -38.04 21.85 -3.83
C ALA A 101 -38.66 23.00 -4.63
N ALA A 102 -37.95 23.53 -5.64
CA ALA A 102 -38.46 24.58 -6.52
C ALA A 102 -39.65 24.09 -7.36
N ALA A 103 -39.57 22.89 -7.92
CA ALA A 103 -40.67 22.27 -8.68
C ALA A 103 -41.92 22.04 -7.81
N ALA A 104 -41.75 21.57 -6.57
CA ALA A 104 -42.84 21.40 -5.62
C ALA A 104 -43.51 22.74 -5.26
N ALA A 105 -42.72 23.79 -5.02
CA ALA A 105 -43.22 25.13 -4.73
C ALA A 105 -43.99 25.75 -5.92
N ALA A 106 -43.51 25.53 -7.15
CA ALA A 106 -44.19 25.97 -8.37
C ALA A 106 -45.54 25.25 -8.56
N ALA A 107 -45.58 23.94 -8.35
CA ALA A 107 -46.81 23.14 -8.44
C ALA A 107 -47.84 23.51 -7.35
N ALA A 108 -47.39 23.89 -6.15
CA ALA A 108 -48.27 24.39 -5.10
C ALA A 108 -48.92 25.74 -5.49
N LYS A 109 -48.14 26.65 -6.10
CA LYS A 109 -48.66 27.95 -6.57
C LYS A 109 -49.64 27.82 -7.73
N SER A 110 -49.48 26.85 -8.63
CA SER A 110 -50.41 26.64 -9.74
C SER A 110 -51.75 26.05 -9.28
N LYS A 111 -51.76 25.15 -8.28
CA LYS A 111 -53.02 24.61 -7.69
C LYS A 111 -53.84 25.65 -6.93
N GLY A 112 -53.20 26.66 -6.33
CA GLY A 112 -53.90 27.74 -5.63
C GLY A 112 -54.60 28.77 -6.53
N LYS A 113 -54.30 28.79 -7.84
CA LYS A 113 -54.87 29.74 -8.82
C LYS A 113 -56.11 29.21 -9.56
N ILE A 114 -56.52 27.96 -9.31
CA ILE A 114 -57.78 27.41 -9.85
C ILE A 114 -58.87 27.63 -8.79
N LYS A 115 -59.51 28.80 -8.82
CA LYS A 115 -60.80 29.07 -8.16
C LYS A 115 -61.62 29.98 -9.06
#